data_AF-A0A6A0A988-F1
#
_entry.id   AF-A0A6A0A988-F1
#
_cell.length_a   1.000
_cell.length_b   1.000
_cell.length_c   1.000
_cell.angle_alpha   90.00
_cell.angle_beta   90.00
_cell.angle_gamma   90.00
#
_symmetry.space_group_name_H-M   'P 1'
#
loop_
_entity.id
_entity.type
_entity.pdbx_description
1 polymer ?
#
loop_
_entity_poly.entity_id
_entity_poly.type
_entity_poly.pdbx_seq_one_letter_code
_entity_poly.pdbx_strand_id
1 'polypeptide(L)'
;MISRERVETVEDVFAVGDELKAVVVRATNDVDVQLSTKALELVAGQMKTDKQAVFANADKGLAQYLGRKKETMELRRQALSNLQVDEVYSGKVTG
;
A
#
# COMPACT_ATOMS: atom_id res chain seq x y z
N MET A 1 -3.28 13.67 -15.37
CA MET A 1 -2.88 12.39 -15.99
C MET A 1 -1.89 11.72 -15.06
N ILE A 2 -2.30 10.71 -14.27
CA ILE A 2 -1.36 9.93 -13.46
C ILE A 2 -1.03 8.68 -14.27
N SER A 3 -0.10 8.81 -15.22
CA SER A 3 0.52 7.65 -15.84
C SER A 3 1.46 7.06 -14.79
N ARG A 4 1.12 5.89 -14.25
CA ARG A 4 2.04 5.11 -13.42
C ARG A 4 2.77 4.18 -14.37
N GLU A 5 4.06 4.37 -14.52
CA GLU A 5 4.87 3.46 -15.32
C GLU A 5 4.81 2.07 -14.68
N ARG A 6 4.26 1.11 -15.41
CA ARG A 6 4.09 -0.26 -14.90
C ARG A 6 5.48 -0.89 -14.78
N VAL A 7 5.68 -1.60 -13.67
CA VAL A 7 6.81 -2.52 -13.53
C VAL A 7 6.32 -3.83 -14.12
N GLU A 8 6.95 -4.28 -15.21
CA GLU A 8 6.54 -5.52 -15.88
C GLU A 8 7.24 -6.73 -15.23
N THR A 9 8.50 -6.53 -14.81
CA THR A 9 9.31 -7.57 -14.16
C THR A 9 10.07 -6.99 -12.96
N VAL A 10 10.48 -7.85 -12.01
CA VAL A 10 11.23 -7.40 -10.82
C VAL A 10 12.63 -6.91 -11.22
N GLU A 11 13.17 -7.49 -12.28
CA GLU A 11 14.44 -7.20 -12.90
C GLU A 11 14.50 -5.77 -13.47
N ASP A 12 13.35 -5.16 -13.78
CA ASP A 12 13.25 -3.75 -14.16
C ASP A 12 13.68 -2.81 -13.00
N VAL A 13 13.68 -3.33 -11.77
CA VAL A 13 13.84 -2.53 -10.54
C VAL A 13 14.95 -3.07 -9.65
N PHE A 14 15.32 -4.34 -9.68
CA PHE A 14 16.36 -4.90 -8.82
C PHE A 14 17.23 -5.91 -9.56
N ALA A 15 18.52 -5.96 -9.20
CA ALA A 15 19.43 -7.00 -9.63
C ALA A 15 19.68 -8.01 -8.50
N VAL A 16 20.01 -9.25 -8.87
CA VAL A 16 20.44 -10.26 -7.90
C VAL A 16 21.72 -9.79 -7.21
N GLY A 17 21.70 -9.72 -5.89
CA GLY A 17 22.80 -9.21 -5.08
C GLY A 17 22.64 -7.77 -4.60
N ASP A 18 21.58 -7.06 -5.02
CA ASP A 18 21.29 -5.72 -4.49
C ASP A 18 20.96 -5.77 -3.00
N GLU A 19 21.61 -4.90 -2.21
CA GLU A 19 21.18 -4.61 -0.85
C GLU A 19 20.02 -3.62 -0.87
N LEU A 20 18.92 -3.98 -0.20
CA LEU A 20 17.67 -3.24 -0.24
C LEU A 20 17.19 -2.81 1.15
N LYS A 21 16.65 -1.59 1.23
CA LYS A 21 15.85 -1.15 2.37
C LYS A 21 14.37 -1.34 2.05
N ALA A 22 13.64 -2.04 2.91
CA ALA A 22 12.22 -2.32 2.74
C ALA A 22 11.47 -2.26 4.07
N VAL A 23 10.14 -2.09 3.99
CA VAL A 23 9.25 -2.05 5.14
C VAL A 23 8.52 -3.38 5.26
N VAL A 24 8.48 -3.94 6.47
CA VAL A 24 7.59 -5.07 6.78
C VAL A 24 6.16 -4.58 6.83
N VAL A 25 5.34 -4.99 5.86
CA VAL A 25 3.92 -4.57 5.77
C VAL A 25 2.97 -5.60 6.37
N ARG A 26 3.41 -6.85 6.48
CA ARG A 26 2.69 -7.95 7.13
C ARG A 26 3.71 -8.98 7.61
N ALA A 27 3.49 -9.52 8.79
CA ALA A 27 4.17 -10.72 9.27
C ALA A 27 3.11 -11.66 9.85
N THR A 28 3.16 -12.94 9.49
CA THR A 28 2.23 -13.97 9.99
C THR A 28 3.00 -15.18 10.50
N ASN A 29 2.76 -15.50 11.78
CA ASN A 29 3.18 -16.73 12.46
C ASN A 29 4.61 -17.20 12.16
N ASP A 30 5.57 -16.27 12.11
CA ASP A 30 7.02 -16.48 11.86
C ASP A 30 7.43 -17.18 10.55
N VAL A 31 6.48 -17.58 9.70
CA VAL A 31 6.79 -18.25 8.41
C VAL A 31 6.82 -17.26 7.25
N ASP A 32 5.93 -16.25 7.26
CA ASP A 32 5.74 -15.36 6.13
C ASP A 32 5.88 -13.89 6.52
N VAL A 33 6.79 -13.20 5.83
CA VAL A 33 6.98 -11.75 5.92
C VAL A 33 6.76 -11.14 4.54
N GLN A 34 5.86 -10.16 4.47
CA GLN A 34 5.67 -9.34 3.28
C GLN A 34 6.44 -8.04 3.42
N LEU A 35 7.27 -7.76 2.43
CA LEU A 35 8.11 -6.58 2.35
C LEU A 35 7.61 -5.62 1.28
N SER A 36 7.82 -4.32 1.48
CA SER A 36 7.48 -3.28 0.50
C SER A 36 8.54 -2.20 0.47
N THR A 37 9.14 -2.00 -0.70
CA THR A 37 10.00 -0.86 -1.02
C THR A 37 9.16 0.34 -1.49
N LYS A 38 7.97 0.09 -2.05
CA LYS A 38 7.00 1.11 -2.45
C LYS A 38 6.51 1.97 -1.27
N ALA A 39 6.49 1.40 -0.07
CA ALA A 39 6.14 2.15 1.15
C ALA A 39 7.15 3.26 1.49
N LEU A 40 8.35 3.23 0.92
CA LEU A 40 9.40 4.23 1.10
C LEU A 40 9.37 5.33 0.03
N GLU A 41 8.58 5.16 -1.02
CA GLU A 41 8.50 6.14 -2.11
C GLU A 41 7.74 7.40 -1.68
N LEU A 42 8.40 8.57 -1.82
CA LEU A 42 7.74 9.87 -1.68
C LEU A 42 6.82 10.15 -2.87
N VAL A 43 7.27 9.76 -4.07
CA VAL A 43 6.52 9.86 -5.32
C VAL A 43 6.33 8.46 -5.88
N ALA A 44 5.10 8.11 -6.24
CA ALA A 44 4.80 6.78 -6.76
C ALA A 44 5.62 6.48 -8.02
N GLY A 45 6.32 5.34 -8.03
CA GLY A 45 7.18 4.91 -9.14
C GLY A 45 8.62 5.42 -9.04
N GLN A 46 8.97 6.16 -7.99
CA GLN A 46 10.33 6.67 -7.78
C GLN A 46 11.38 5.55 -7.69
N MET A 47 11.00 4.32 -7.32
CA MET A 47 11.93 3.19 -7.34
C MET A 47 12.42 2.84 -8.76
N LYS A 48 11.70 3.22 -9.82
CA LYS A 48 12.14 3.01 -11.20
C LYS A 48 13.15 4.06 -11.65
N THR A 49 13.04 5.27 -11.12
CA THR A 49 13.81 6.43 -11.62
C THR A 49 14.99 6.78 -10.72
N ASP A 50 14.86 6.66 -9.40
CA ASP A 50 15.89 7.04 -8.43
C ASP A 50 15.77 6.23 -7.13
N LYS A 51 16.32 5.00 -7.15
CA LYS A 51 16.36 4.09 -6.01
C LYS A 51 17.13 4.67 -4.82
N GLN A 52 18.23 5.37 -5.09
CA GLN A 52 19.08 5.94 -4.05
C GLN A 52 18.34 7.01 -3.26
N ALA A 53 17.61 7.90 -3.94
CA ALA A 53 16.80 8.89 -3.26
C ALA A 53 15.67 8.27 -2.43
N VAL A 54 15.08 7.15 -2.87
CA VAL A 54 14.09 6.43 -2.06
C VAL A 54 14.71 5.91 -0.77
N PHE A 55 15.87 5.26 -0.85
CA PHE A 55 16.53 4.72 0.34
C PHE A 55 17.09 5.80 1.27
N ALA A 56 17.56 6.92 0.72
CA ALA A 56 18.02 8.08 1.48
C ALA A 56 16.87 8.80 2.22
N ASN A 57 15.67 8.82 1.64
CA ASN A 57 14.49 9.46 2.23
C ASN A 57 13.49 8.47 2.84
N ALA A 58 13.94 7.25 3.15
CA ALA A 58 13.08 6.15 3.58
C ALA A 58 12.17 6.51 4.76
N ASP A 59 12.69 7.22 5.77
CA ASP A 59 11.91 7.59 6.95
C ASP A 59 10.77 8.55 6.61
N LYS A 60 11.02 9.51 5.71
CA LYS A 60 9.99 10.46 5.23
C LYS A 60 8.94 9.75 4.38
N GLY A 61 9.37 8.87 3.49
CA GLY A 61 8.47 8.05 2.66
C GLY A 61 7.57 7.17 3.52
N LEU A 62 8.15 6.51 4.52
CA LEU A 62 7.41 5.68 5.46
C LEU A 62 6.39 6.50 6.27
N ALA A 63 6.77 7.66 6.80
CA ALA A 63 5.85 8.54 7.51
C ALA A 63 4.65 8.94 6.64
N GLN A 64 4.91 9.31 5.38
CA GLN A 64 3.85 9.64 4.42
C GLN A 64 2.96 8.43 4.09
N TYR A 65 3.54 7.24 3.93
CA TYR A 65 2.79 6.02 3.69
C TYR A 65 1.86 5.68 4.86
N LEU A 66 2.36 5.75 6.10
CA LEU A 66 1.56 5.48 7.31
C LEU A 66 0.43 6.49 7.47
N GLY A 67 0.69 7.77 7.20
CA GLY A 67 -0.34 8.82 7.19
C GLY A 67 -1.49 8.50 6.22
N ARG A 68 -1.16 8.21 4.95
CA ARG A 68 -2.14 7.83 3.93
C ARG A 68 -2.88 6.54 4.27
N LYS A 69 -2.19 5.55 4.83
CA LYS A 69 -2.81 4.29 5.26
C LYS A 69 -3.84 4.53 6.36
N LYS A 70 -3.52 5.37 7.35
CA LYS A 70 -4.44 5.73 8.44
C LYS A 70 -5.69 6.42 7.90
N GLU A 71 -5.52 7.42 7.03
CA GLU A 71 -6.64 8.14 6.39
C GLU A 71 -7.54 7.18 5.58
N THR A 72 -6.92 6.31 4.77
CA THR A 72 -7.66 5.32 3.98
C THR A 72 -8.47 4.37 4.87
N MET A 73 -7.89 3.93 5.98
CA MET A 73 -8.59 3.05 6.94
C MET A 73 -9.75 3.77 7.63
N GLU A 74 -9.61 5.05 7.95
CA GLU A 74 -10.67 5.85 8.54
C GLU A 74 -11.84 6.05 7.57
N LEU A 75 -11.55 6.42 6.31
CA LEU A 75 -12.57 6.54 5.27
C LEU A 75 -13.31 5.21 5.04
N ARG A 76 -12.57 4.08 5.04
CA ARG A 76 -13.17 2.74 4.95
C ARG A 76 -14.06 2.44 6.14
N ARG A 77 -13.63 2.78 7.36
CA ARG A 77 -14.44 2.60 8.58
C ARG A 77 -15.75 3.36 8.47
N GLN A 78 -15.71 4.63 8.08
CA GLN A 78 -16.90 5.46 7.91
C GLN A 78 -17.84 4.92 6.83
N ALA A 79 -17.30 4.51 5.67
CA ALA A 79 -18.11 3.92 4.60
C ALA A 79 -18.81 2.63 5.05
N LEU A 80 -18.11 1.76 5.79
CA LEU A 80 -18.69 0.53 6.34
C LEU A 80 -19.77 0.82 7.40
N SER A 81 -19.57 1.83 8.25
CA SER A 81 -20.60 2.28 9.19
C SER A 81 -21.85 2.77 8.49
N ASN A 82 -21.72 3.50 7.37
CA ASN A 82 -22.87 3.97 6.60
C ASN A 82 -23.61 2.82 5.90
N LEU A 83 -22.88 1.81 5.38
CA LEU A 83 -23.48 0.62 4.78
C LEU A 83 -24.31 -0.22 5.77
N GLN A 84 -23.88 -0.30 7.04
CA GLN A 84 -24.61 -1.05 8.08
C GLN A 84 -25.94 -0.41 8.50
N VAL A 85 -26.16 0.88 8.20
CA VAL A 85 -27.38 1.59 8.61
C VAL A 85 -28.50 1.43 7.57
N ASP A 86 -28.18 1.06 6.32
CA ASP A 86 -29.15 1.03 5.20
C ASP A 86 -29.74 -0.37 4.88
N GLU A 87 -29.34 -1.44 5.58
CA GLU A 87 -29.77 -2.82 5.24
C GLU A 87 -30.61 -3.50 6.35
N VAL A 88 -31.85 -3.02 6.54
CA VAL A 88 -32.97 -3.88 7.00
C VAL A 88 -34.18 -3.62 6.11
N TYR A 89 -34.21 -4.21 4.92
CA TYR A 89 -35.44 -4.32 4.14
C TYR A 89 -36.21 -5.57 4.57
N SER A 90 -37.21 -5.41 5.44
CA SER A 90 -38.22 -6.43 5.70
C SER A 90 -39.31 -6.31 4.63
N GLY A 91 -39.26 -7.17 3.60
CA GLY A 91 -40.35 -7.36 2.65
C GLY A 91 -40.99 -8.71 2.86
N LYS A 92 -42.30 -8.77 3.15
CA LYS A 92 -43.05 -10.04 3.16
C LYS A 92 -43.27 -10.51 1.73
N VAL A 93 -42.88 -11.75 1.44
CA VAL A 93 -43.22 -12.44 0.21
C VAL A 93 -44.68 -12.92 0.31
N THR A 94 -45.55 -12.41 -0.56
CA THR A 94 -46.89 -12.97 -0.82
C THR A 94 -46.83 -13.78 -2.11
N GLY A 95 -47.29 -15.04 -2.03
CA GLY A 95 -47.28 -16.02 -3.13
C GLY A 95 -48.48 -15.93 -4.05
#